data_AF-A0A212PF95-F1
#
_entry.id   AF-A0A212PF95-F1
#
_cell.length_a   1.000
_cell.length_b   1.000
_cell.length_c   1.000
_cell.angle_alpha   90.00
_cell.angle_beta   90.00
_cell.angle_gamma   90.00
#
_symmetry.space_group_name_H-M   'P 1'
#
loop_
_entity.id
_entity.type
_entity.pdbx_description
1 polymer ?
#
loop_
_entity_poly.entity_id
_entity_poly.type
_entity_poly.pdbx_seq_one_letter_code
_entity_poly.pdbx_strand_id
1 'polypeptide(L)'
;MRRTVELSSLNRVYLQVLIMLFLFLNGCAVTSSVKEQISFVPTYPESAIERNRFSVEKGDDLIGRLAIMRVEKGDTLPDIARHFSLGINAISAANPGVDVWVPEAGERIILPLSFILPNAPRKGIVVNLASMRLFQYKGNGAVSTYPAGVGTRERPTPTGQMHVKRKVSRPTWYVPASIAEDYRKKGDPLPAEVPPGPMNPLGECALYLSKSSYLIHGTNKPASIGLKATNGCLRLYPENVKTLYDETPLNTPVVIVNQPYLIGQRGGVLYMEAHAPLEDSGASELDKIFSKLRELEKKTGQTLDWKKVNEVKAEARGIPVPILNLNGASETEAETIEIKHPEKLYGSPEIPELKLEGWYVLAADVRDEIEARRTAAIINHQGPPIPARVLSKSNGYRVLAGPFNDMNGAKDAMKRLKIDLGIEGILVEPVSSL
;
A
#
# COMPACT_ATOMS: atom_id res chain seq x y z
N MET A 1 32.81 78.72 30.07
CA MET A 1 33.12 79.10 28.67
C MET A 1 33.62 77.84 27.96
N ARG A 2 32.85 77.12 27.12
CA ARG A 2 32.55 77.39 25.68
C ARG A 2 33.85 77.77 24.94
N ARG A 3 34.36 77.10 23.92
CA ARG A 3 33.75 76.40 22.74
C ARG A 3 34.72 75.27 22.28
N THR A 4 34.29 74.03 22.03
CA THR A 4 33.83 73.49 20.72
C THR A 4 34.57 74.00 19.47
N VAL A 5 35.34 73.10 18.85
CA VAL A 5 35.54 73.04 17.40
C VAL A 5 35.05 71.67 16.96
N GLU A 6 33.98 71.65 16.17
CA GLU A 6 33.52 70.49 15.43
C GLU A 6 34.49 70.18 14.29
N LEU A 7 34.77 68.90 14.09
CA LEU A 7 35.39 68.39 12.86
C LEU A 7 34.40 67.47 12.15
N SER A 8 34.32 67.70 10.84
CA SER A 8 33.35 67.26 9.87
C SER A 8 33.30 65.76 9.60
N SER A 9 32.12 65.34 9.13
CA SER A 9 31.58 64.01 8.87
C SER A 9 32.25 63.14 7.78
N LEU A 10 33.49 63.41 7.37
CA LEU A 10 34.15 62.64 6.31
C LEU A 10 35.15 61.57 6.77
N ASN A 11 35.47 61.49 8.07
CA ASN A 11 36.46 60.54 8.61
C ASN A 11 35.90 59.42 9.51
N ARG A 12 34.57 59.23 9.54
CA ARG A 12 33.93 58.13 10.30
C ARG A 12 33.74 56.83 9.51
N VAL A 13 33.93 56.85 8.19
CA VAL A 13 33.68 55.68 7.33
C VAL A 13 34.94 54.82 7.10
N TYR A 14 36.15 55.36 7.28
CA TYR A 14 37.39 54.57 7.13
C TYR A 14 37.96 53.97 8.42
N LEU A 15 37.41 54.31 9.59
CA LEU A 15 37.89 53.77 10.89
C LEU A 15 37.04 52.61 11.43
N GLN A 16 35.88 52.32 10.84
CA GLN A 16 35.11 51.09 11.14
C GLN A 16 35.46 49.91 10.23
N VAL A 17 36.24 50.12 9.16
CA VAL A 17 36.65 49.06 8.23
C VAL A 17 37.96 48.37 8.68
N LEU A 18 38.67 48.87 9.69
CA LEU A 18 39.97 48.31 10.11
C LEU A 18 39.98 47.58 11.48
N ILE A 19 38.83 47.42 12.14
CA ILE A 19 38.71 46.69 13.44
C ILE A 19 37.80 45.44 13.33
N MET A 20 37.19 45.18 12.17
CA MET A 20 36.40 43.96 11.89
C MET A 20 37.16 42.99 10.97
N LEU A 21 38.49 42.92 11.12
CA LEU A 21 39.35 41.99 10.39
C LEU A 21 40.47 41.44 11.29
N PHE A 22 40.18 41.06 12.55
CA PHE A 22 41.19 40.41 13.42
C PHE A 22 40.59 39.57 14.57
N LEU A 23 39.49 38.84 14.35
CA LEU A 23 38.92 37.96 15.39
C LEU A 23 38.36 36.60 14.93
N PHE A 24 38.91 35.96 13.88
CA PHE A 24 38.63 34.52 13.65
C PHE A 24 39.84 33.79 13.03
N LEU A 25 40.94 33.73 13.78
CA LEU A 25 42.07 32.83 13.52
C LEU A 25 42.47 32.14 14.83
N ASN A 26 41.81 31.02 15.13
CA ASN A 26 42.30 29.95 16.01
C ASN A 26 41.67 28.65 15.52
N GLY A 27 42.19 28.13 14.41
CA GLY A 27 41.74 26.88 13.80
C GLY A 27 42.95 26.00 13.49
N CYS A 28 43.57 25.46 14.54
CA CYS A 28 44.55 24.37 14.40
C CYS A 28 44.14 23.17 15.27
N ALA A 29 44.08 22.03 14.56
CA ALA A 29 44.39 20.69 15.04
C ALA A 29 43.46 20.03 16.08
N VAL A 30 42.36 19.44 15.58
CA VAL A 30 41.99 18.06 15.96
C VAL A 30 41.64 17.32 14.66
N THR A 31 42.66 16.77 14.02
CA THR A 31 42.48 15.76 12.98
C THR A 31 42.18 14.41 13.64
N SER A 32 41.15 13.74 13.11
CA SER A 32 41.03 12.27 13.03
C SER A 32 41.03 11.49 14.35
N SER A 33 39.90 11.44 15.05
CA SER A 33 39.41 10.19 15.68
C SER A 33 37.93 10.22 16.05
N VAL A 34 37.05 10.78 15.22
CA VAL A 34 35.68 10.27 15.18
C VAL A 34 35.69 9.26 14.06
N LYS A 35 36.15 8.04 14.38
CA LYS A 35 35.66 6.86 13.67
C LYS A 35 34.15 7.05 13.63
N GLU A 36 33.61 7.24 12.43
CA GLU A 36 32.22 6.92 12.15
C GLU A 36 31.92 5.62 12.90
N GLN A 37 31.22 5.74 14.02
CA GLN A 37 30.35 4.66 14.45
C GLN A 37 29.27 4.64 13.38
N ILE A 38 29.58 4.01 12.25
CA ILE A 38 28.59 3.40 11.39
C ILE A 38 27.90 2.44 12.34
N SER A 39 26.78 2.86 12.92
CA SER A 39 25.85 1.95 13.55
C SER A 39 25.46 0.97 12.45
N PHE A 40 26.14 -0.17 12.41
CA PHE A 40 25.78 -1.29 11.56
C PHE A 40 24.42 -1.77 12.04
N VAL A 41 23.34 -1.18 11.52
CA VAL A 41 22.01 -1.76 11.63
C VAL A 41 22.10 -3.02 10.76
N PRO A 42 22.02 -4.24 11.35
CA PRO A 42 22.13 -5.45 10.56
C PRO A 42 21.00 -5.47 9.52
N THR A 43 21.37 -5.60 8.25
CA THR A 43 20.41 -5.72 7.16
C THR A 43 20.14 -7.20 6.87
N TYR A 44 18.91 -7.63 7.06
CA TYR A 44 18.49 -9.01 6.87
C TYR A 44 18.05 -9.29 5.43
N PRO A 45 18.11 -10.53 4.94
CA PRO A 45 17.44 -10.88 3.70
C PRO A 45 15.92 -10.74 3.85
N GLU A 46 15.22 -10.45 2.76
CA GLU A 46 13.75 -10.33 2.78
C GLU A 46 13.00 -11.64 3.12
N SER A 47 13.69 -12.78 3.12
CA SER A 47 13.14 -14.05 3.60
C SER A 47 13.04 -14.11 5.12
N ALA A 48 13.67 -13.16 5.85
CA ALA A 48 13.64 -13.09 7.30
C ALA A 48 12.34 -12.49 7.85
N ILE A 49 11.47 -11.91 7.01
CA ILE A 49 10.21 -11.30 7.43
C ILE A 49 9.02 -12.19 7.06
N GLU A 50 8.16 -12.47 8.03
CA GLU A 50 6.89 -13.16 7.77
C GLU A 50 5.91 -12.25 7.01
N ARG A 51 5.28 -12.77 5.95
CA ARG A 51 4.37 -11.98 5.09
C ARG A 51 2.90 -12.30 5.32
N ASN A 52 2.59 -13.60 5.28
CA ASN A 52 1.20 -14.09 5.29
C ASN A 52 0.87 -15.00 6.47
N ARG A 53 1.81 -15.78 7.00
CA ARG A 53 1.57 -16.77 8.05
C ARG A 53 2.26 -16.36 9.33
N PHE A 54 1.52 -16.36 10.42
CA PHE A 54 1.98 -15.94 11.73
C PHE A 54 1.48 -16.92 12.79
N SER A 55 2.19 -16.96 13.92
CA SER A 55 1.76 -17.62 15.14
C SER A 55 1.28 -16.57 16.14
N VAL A 56 0.23 -16.89 16.88
CA VAL A 56 -0.34 -16.04 17.92
C VAL A 56 -0.20 -16.77 19.25
N GLU A 57 0.57 -16.17 20.17
CA GLU A 57 0.68 -16.69 21.52
C GLU A 57 -0.64 -16.49 22.30
N LYS A 58 -0.87 -17.36 23.28
CA LYS A 58 -2.10 -17.30 24.07
C LYS A 58 -2.15 -16.00 24.87
N GLY A 59 -3.16 -15.18 24.58
CA GLY A 59 -3.35 -13.89 25.25
C GLY A 59 -2.78 -12.71 24.48
N ASP A 60 -2.04 -12.95 23.39
CA ASP A 60 -1.59 -11.90 22.49
C ASP A 60 -2.62 -11.62 21.40
N ASP A 61 -2.62 -10.37 20.92
CA ASP A 61 -3.50 -9.86 19.87
C ASP A 61 -2.72 -9.26 18.69
N LEU A 62 -1.40 -9.13 18.80
CA LEU A 62 -0.54 -8.51 17.79
C LEU A 62 0.35 -9.55 17.13
N ILE A 63 0.32 -9.59 15.79
CA ILE A 63 1.14 -10.48 14.97
C ILE A 63 2.13 -9.71 14.11
N GLY A 64 3.20 -10.39 13.70
CA GLY A 64 4.19 -9.85 12.77
C GLY A 64 5.04 -8.75 13.39
N ARG A 65 5.74 -8.00 12.54
CA ARG A 65 6.66 -6.93 12.94
C ARG A 65 6.81 -5.93 11.80
N LEU A 66 7.33 -4.74 12.10
CA LEU A 66 7.64 -3.77 11.07
C LEU A 66 8.98 -4.11 10.41
N ALA A 67 9.12 -3.74 9.15
CA ALA A 67 10.40 -3.75 8.47
C ALA A 67 10.63 -2.40 7.77
N ILE A 68 11.90 -2.07 7.54
CA ILE A 68 12.32 -0.93 6.73
C ILE A 68 13.08 -1.47 5.52
N MET A 69 12.82 -0.89 4.36
CA MET A 69 13.52 -1.22 3.12
C MET A 69 13.86 0.07 2.39
N ARG A 70 14.93 0.07 1.58
CA ARG A 70 15.24 1.15 0.65
C ARG A 70 14.61 0.85 -0.70
N VAL A 71 13.97 1.86 -1.28
CA VAL A 71 13.38 1.78 -2.61
C VAL A 71 14.47 1.79 -3.66
N GLU A 72 14.33 0.99 -4.72
CA GLU A 72 15.21 0.99 -5.88
C GLU A 72 14.60 1.73 -7.07
N LYS A 73 15.45 2.14 -8.02
CA LYS A 73 15.00 2.86 -9.21
C LYS A 73 14.09 1.97 -10.05
N GLY A 74 12.84 2.38 -10.21
CA GLY A 74 11.85 1.69 -11.03
C GLY A 74 10.80 0.94 -10.22
N ASP A 75 11.00 0.82 -8.91
CA ASP A 75 9.97 0.33 -8.00
C ASP A 75 8.70 1.18 -8.06
N THR A 76 7.58 0.54 -7.75
CA THR A 76 6.33 1.22 -7.41
C THR A 76 5.82 0.68 -6.08
N LEU A 77 5.05 1.47 -5.33
CA LEU A 77 4.44 0.97 -4.10
C LEU A 77 3.49 -0.23 -4.35
N PRO A 78 2.72 -0.30 -5.45
CA PRO A 78 1.96 -1.51 -5.80
C PRO A 78 2.82 -2.77 -5.99
N ASP A 79 4.00 -2.66 -6.60
CA ASP A 79 4.93 -3.78 -6.77
C ASP A 79 5.45 -4.29 -5.42
N ILE A 80 5.91 -3.35 -4.57
CA ILE A 80 6.40 -3.66 -3.22
C ILE A 80 5.27 -4.23 -2.38
N ALA A 81 4.08 -3.63 -2.43
CA ALA A 81 2.91 -4.10 -1.69
C ALA A 81 2.54 -5.53 -2.09
N ARG A 82 2.51 -5.84 -3.39
CA ARG A 82 2.23 -7.19 -3.85
C ARG A 82 3.29 -8.19 -3.40
N HIS A 83 4.57 -7.86 -3.54
CA HIS A 83 5.68 -8.71 -3.12
C HIS A 83 5.57 -9.10 -1.63
N PHE A 84 5.24 -8.14 -0.76
CA PHE A 84 5.13 -8.35 0.69
C PHE A 84 3.72 -8.69 1.18
N SER A 85 2.74 -8.91 0.29
CA SER A 85 1.34 -9.16 0.66
C SER A 85 0.71 -8.06 1.53
N LEU A 86 0.92 -6.82 1.10
CA LEU A 86 0.29 -5.62 1.60
C LEU A 86 -0.71 -5.08 0.57
N GLY A 87 -1.70 -4.33 1.06
CA GLY A 87 -2.58 -3.53 0.22
C GLY A 87 -1.94 -2.18 -0.08
N ILE A 88 -2.32 -1.55 -1.19
CA ILE A 88 -1.83 -0.20 -1.53
C ILE A 88 -2.20 0.80 -0.43
N ASN A 89 -3.39 0.71 0.17
CA ASN A 89 -3.77 1.50 1.34
C ASN A 89 -2.76 1.40 2.49
N ALA A 90 -2.31 0.18 2.81
CA ALA A 90 -1.44 -0.05 3.96
C ALA A 90 -0.05 0.55 3.73
N ILE A 91 0.57 0.26 2.57
CA ILE A 91 1.90 0.78 2.29
C ILE A 91 1.90 2.32 2.12
N SER A 92 0.87 2.90 1.51
CA SER A 92 0.77 4.34 1.35
C SER A 92 0.47 5.06 2.67
N ALA A 93 -0.43 4.54 3.51
CA ALA A 93 -0.73 5.13 4.82
C ALA A 93 0.47 5.05 5.78
N ALA A 94 1.25 3.97 5.71
CA ALA A 94 2.47 3.82 6.47
C ALA A 94 3.58 4.79 6.02
N ASN A 95 3.54 5.30 4.79
CA ASN A 95 4.60 6.13 4.19
C ASN A 95 4.03 7.43 3.60
N PRO A 96 3.53 8.35 4.45
CA PRO A 96 2.98 9.62 3.97
C PRO A 96 4.06 10.44 3.25
N GLY A 97 3.72 10.94 2.05
CA GLY A 97 4.63 11.74 1.21
C GLY A 97 5.36 10.96 0.12
N VAL A 98 5.41 9.63 0.21
CA VAL A 98 6.02 8.77 -0.83
C VAL A 98 5.10 8.67 -2.04
N ASP A 99 5.62 8.93 -3.24
CA ASP A 99 4.86 8.76 -4.48
C ASP A 99 4.55 7.27 -4.73
N VAL A 100 3.28 6.97 -5.00
CA VAL A 100 2.80 5.59 -5.18
C VAL A 100 3.41 4.91 -6.41
N TRP A 101 3.66 5.67 -7.47
CA TRP A 101 4.02 5.16 -8.79
C TRP A 101 5.47 5.44 -9.17
N VAL A 102 6.07 6.48 -8.59
CA VAL A 102 7.45 6.88 -8.84
C VAL A 102 8.15 7.27 -7.53
N PRO A 103 8.22 6.37 -6.53
CA PRO A 103 8.94 6.63 -5.29
C PRO A 103 10.42 6.92 -5.57
N GLU A 104 11.06 7.73 -4.71
CA GLU A 104 12.44 8.15 -4.92
C GLU A 104 13.41 7.01 -4.59
N ALA A 105 14.38 6.75 -5.47
CA ALA A 105 15.36 5.71 -5.23
C ALA A 105 16.25 6.08 -4.02
N GLY A 106 16.49 5.10 -3.14
CA GLY A 106 17.23 5.28 -1.90
C GLY A 106 16.38 5.75 -0.71
N GLU A 107 15.13 6.19 -0.95
CA GLU A 107 14.16 6.53 0.08
C GLU A 107 13.89 5.31 0.96
N ARG A 108 13.81 5.52 2.29
CA ARG A 108 13.50 4.47 3.25
C ARG A 108 11.99 4.42 3.47
N ILE A 109 11.40 3.26 3.25
CA ILE A 109 9.97 3.03 3.48
C ILE A 109 9.76 2.00 4.59
N ILE A 110 8.66 2.15 5.30
CA ILE A 110 8.15 1.20 6.29
C ILE A 110 7.26 0.18 5.57
N LEU A 111 7.50 -1.09 5.85
CA LEU A 111 6.61 -2.20 5.52
C LEU A 111 5.77 -2.52 6.76
N PRO A 112 4.47 -2.14 6.79
CA PRO A 112 3.59 -2.35 7.94
C PRO A 112 3.12 -3.81 8.03
N LEU A 113 4.05 -4.72 8.31
CA LEU A 113 3.82 -6.17 8.43
C LEU A 113 3.48 -6.59 9.87
N SER A 114 3.00 -5.65 10.68
CA SER A 114 2.54 -5.86 12.05
C SER A 114 1.06 -5.50 12.14
N PHE A 115 0.23 -6.39 12.71
CA PHE A 115 -1.22 -6.24 12.69
C PHE A 115 -1.86 -6.58 14.04
N ILE A 116 -2.74 -5.72 14.54
CA ILE A 116 -3.65 -6.09 15.63
C ILE A 116 -4.80 -6.93 15.05
N LEU A 117 -5.04 -8.09 15.65
CA LEU A 117 -6.13 -8.98 15.26
C LEU A 117 -7.49 -8.33 15.58
N PRO A 118 -8.44 -8.30 14.63
CA PRO A 118 -9.74 -7.69 14.86
C PRO A 118 -10.49 -8.32 16.05
N ASN A 119 -11.28 -7.50 16.74
CA ASN A 119 -12.15 -7.96 17.83
C ASN A 119 -13.37 -8.72 17.25
N ALA A 120 -13.15 -9.99 16.91
CA ALA A 120 -14.12 -10.93 16.39
C ALA A 120 -13.71 -12.35 16.78
N PRO A 121 -14.61 -13.37 16.69
CA PRO A 121 -14.23 -14.74 16.96
C PRO A 121 -13.05 -15.18 16.09
N ARG A 122 -11.95 -15.63 16.71
CA ARG A 122 -10.74 -16.14 16.04
C ARG A 122 -10.94 -17.53 15.43
N LYS A 123 -11.91 -17.65 14.53
CA LYS A 123 -12.33 -18.91 13.92
C LYS A 123 -12.72 -18.69 12.46
N GLY A 124 -12.22 -19.55 11.58
CA GLY A 124 -12.50 -19.46 10.15
C GLY A 124 -11.90 -18.19 9.56
N ILE A 125 -12.69 -17.40 8.85
CA ILE A 125 -12.26 -16.16 8.20
C ILE A 125 -12.86 -14.96 8.93
N VAL A 126 -12.02 -13.97 9.23
CA VAL A 126 -12.44 -12.64 9.68
C VAL A 126 -11.91 -11.62 8.69
N VAL A 127 -12.74 -10.69 8.25
CA VAL A 127 -12.34 -9.59 7.38
C VAL A 127 -12.61 -8.28 8.13
N ASN A 128 -11.58 -7.44 8.26
CA ASN A 128 -11.77 -6.07 8.71
C ASN A 128 -11.74 -5.15 7.49
N LEU A 129 -12.89 -4.53 7.18
CA LEU A 129 -13.01 -3.65 6.03
C LEU A 129 -12.15 -2.39 6.20
N ALA A 130 -12.02 -1.84 7.41
CA ALA A 130 -11.25 -0.62 7.64
C ALA A 130 -9.76 -0.78 7.33
N SER A 131 -9.16 -1.91 7.71
CA SER A 131 -7.78 -2.25 7.34
C SER A 131 -7.68 -2.87 5.93
N MET A 132 -8.81 -3.16 5.30
CA MET A 132 -8.94 -3.93 4.06
C MET A 132 -8.13 -5.23 4.10
N ARG A 133 -8.26 -5.98 5.20
CA ARG A 133 -7.45 -7.17 5.44
C ARG A 133 -8.28 -8.35 5.92
N LEU A 134 -7.97 -9.51 5.38
CA LEU A 134 -8.54 -10.81 5.73
C LEU A 134 -7.60 -11.56 6.68
N PHE A 135 -8.16 -12.24 7.66
CA PHE A 135 -7.49 -13.10 8.62
C PHE A 135 -8.15 -14.48 8.60
N GLN A 136 -7.37 -15.54 8.43
CA GLN A 136 -7.82 -16.93 8.43
C GLN A 136 -7.20 -17.65 9.63
N TYR A 137 -8.04 -18.11 10.55
CA TYR A 137 -7.65 -18.82 11.76
C TYR A 137 -7.77 -20.33 11.57
N LYS A 138 -6.70 -21.06 11.90
CA LYS A 138 -6.64 -22.53 11.79
C LYS A 138 -6.96 -23.27 13.10
N GLY A 139 -7.14 -22.54 14.21
CA GLY A 139 -7.53 -23.09 15.51
C GLY A 139 -6.36 -23.57 16.39
N ASN A 140 -5.14 -23.66 15.85
CA ASN A 140 -3.92 -24.06 16.57
C ASN A 140 -3.00 -22.88 16.92
N GLY A 141 -3.55 -21.67 17.02
CA GLY A 141 -2.75 -20.44 17.17
C GLY A 141 -2.15 -19.91 15.86
N ALA A 142 -2.22 -20.66 14.76
CA ALA A 142 -1.81 -20.16 13.45
C ALA A 142 -2.88 -19.25 12.84
N VAL A 143 -2.42 -18.11 12.33
CA VAL A 143 -3.23 -17.16 11.56
C VAL A 143 -2.54 -16.86 10.24
N SER A 144 -3.29 -16.92 9.16
CA SER A 144 -2.87 -16.39 7.87
C SER A 144 -3.59 -15.09 7.58
N THR A 145 -2.94 -14.12 6.96
CA THR A 145 -3.58 -12.83 6.65
C THR A 145 -3.23 -12.34 5.25
N TYR A 146 -4.20 -11.72 4.59
CA TYR A 146 -4.10 -11.29 3.19
C TYR A 146 -4.76 -9.92 3.01
N PRO A 147 -4.17 -9.01 2.22
CA PRO A 147 -4.80 -7.74 1.86
C PRO A 147 -5.93 -7.99 0.88
N ALA A 148 -6.96 -7.15 0.94
CA ALA A 148 -8.16 -7.26 0.13
C ALA A 148 -8.52 -5.95 -0.57
N GLY A 149 -9.08 -6.02 -1.77
CA GLY A 149 -9.88 -4.96 -2.35
C GLY A 149 -11.33 -5.10 -1.90
N VAL A 150 -11.99 -3.99 -1.59
CA VAL A 150 -13.35 -3.96 -1.02
C VAL A 150 -14.32 -3.17 -1.92
N GLY A 151 -15.61 -3.23 -1.58
CA GLY A 151 -16.69 -2.50 -2.27
C GLY A 151 -16.47 -0.99 -2.30
N THR A 152 -16.94 -0.33 -3.36
CA THR A 152 -17.01 1.13 -3.42
C THR A 152 -18.02 1.69 -2.43
N ARG A 153 -18.07 3.01 -2.26
CA ARG A 153 -19.05 3.67 -1.40
C ARG A 153 -20.49 3.43 -1.90
N GLU A 154 -20.67 3.35 -3.20
CA GLU A 154 -21.96 3.15 -3.87
C GLU A 154 -22.42 1.69 -3.79
N ARG A 155 -21.48 0.75 -3.69
CA ARG A 155 -21.73 -0.69 -3.61
C ARG A 155 -20.83 -1.34 -2.53
N PRO A 156 -21.10 -1.04 -1.25
CA PRO A 156 -20.21 -1.43 -0.16
C PRO A 156 -20.24 -2.95 0.09
N THR A 157 -19.11 -3.47 0.58
CA THR A 157 -19.05 -4.84 1.10
C THR A 157 -19.85 -4.91 2.42
N PRO A 158 -20.79 -5.86 2.58
CA PRO A 158 -21.62 -5.90 3.77
C PRO A 158 -20.86 -6.45 4.97
N THR A 159 -21.20 -5.96 6.16
CA THR A 159 -20.76 -6.53 7.43
C THR A 159 -21.69 -7.67 7.89
N GLY A 160 -21.20 -8.48 8.82
CA GLY A 160 -21.96 -9.55 9.47
C GLY A 160 -21.38 -10.94 9.29
N GLN A 161 -22.15 -11.94 9.73
CA GLN A 161 -21.75 -13.34 9.73
C GLN A 161 -22.28 -14.07 8.50
N MET A 162 -21.45 -14.91 7.91
CA MET A 162 -21.75 -15.78 6.79
C MET A 162 -20.83 -17.02 6.83
N HIS A 163 -20.89 -17.87 5.81
CA HIS A 163 -19.95 -18.99 5.65
C HIS A 163 -19.62 -19.22 4.18
N VAL A 164 -18.55 -19.96 3.92
CA VAL A 164 -18.19 -20.40 2.56
C VAL A 164 -19.19 -21.47 2.10
N LYS A 165 -20.12 -21.07 1.23
CA LYS A 165 -21.19 -21.94 0.71
C LYS A 165 -20.71 -22.82 -0.45
N ARG A 166 -19.84 -22.28 -1.31
CA ARG A 166 -19.35 -22.98 -2.50
C ARG A 166 -17.98 -22.46 -2.90
N LYS A 167 -17.22 -23.29 -3.60
CA LYS A 167 -15.88 -22.98 -4.11
C LYS A 167 -15.81 -23.37 -5.60
N VAL A 168 -15.19 -22.53 -6.41
CA VAL A 168 -14.96 -22.77 -7.84
C VAL A 168 -13.54 -22.40 -8.21
N SER A 169 -12.83 -23.34 -8.85
CA SER A 169 -11.61 -23.06 -9.61
C SER A 169 -12.00 -22.69 -11.05
N ARG A 170 -11.26 -21.75 -11.65
CA ARG A 170 -11.51 -21.24 -13.00
C ARG A 170 -12.99 -20.88 -13.23
N PRO A 171 -13.56 -19.95 -12.45
CA PRO A 171 -14.97 -19.61 -12.55
C PRO A 171 -15.27 -18.83 -13.84
N THR A 172 -16.38 -19.16 -14.51
CA THR A 172 -17.01 -18.22 -15.45
C THR A 172 -17.62 -17.06 -14.66
N TRP A 173 -17.37 -15.83 -15.10
CA TRP A 173 -18.02 -14.65 -14.54
C TRP A 173 -19.29 -14.32 -15.33
N TYR A 174 -20.44 -14.63 -14.74
CA TYR A 174 -21.73 -14.18 -15.24
C TYR A 174 -21.94 -12.72 -14.85
N VAL A 175 -22.06 -11.84 -15.85
CA VAL A 175 -22.09 -10.39 -15.61
C VAL A 175 -23.42 -10.02 -14.96
N PRO A 176 -23.43 -9.49 -13.72
CA PRO A 176 -24.66 -9.03 -13.09
C PRO A 176 -25.31 -7.91 -13.90
N ALA A 177 -26.63 -7.92 -14.01
CA ALA A 177 -27.39 -6.93 -14.79
C ALA A 177 -27.04 -5.49 -14.42
N SER A 178 -26.85 -5.21 -13.13
CA SER A 178 -26.47 -3.88 -12.66
C SER A 178 -25.05 -3.46 -13.04
N ILE A 179 -24.13 -4.40 -13.28
CA ILE A 179 -22.79 -4.09 -13.79
C ILE A 179 -22.84 -3.89 -15.31
N ALA A 180 -23.59 -4.74 -16.03
CA ALA A 180 -23.79 -4.59 -17.47
C ALA A 180 -24.41 -3.22 -17.81
N GLU A 181 -25.34 -2.73 -17.00
CA GLU A 181 -25.93 -1.39 -17.10
C GLU A 181 -24.88 -0.28 -17.00
N ASP A 182 -24.04 -0.31 -15.98
CA ASP A 182 -23.00 0.71 -15.75
C ASP A 182 -22.01 0.76 -16.92
N TYR A 183 -21.63 -0.40 -17.44
CA TYR A 183 -20.70 -0.52 -18.57
C TYR A 183 -21.31 -0.01 -19.89
N ARG A 184 -22.61 -0.26 -20.13
CA ARG A 184 -23.31 0.29 -21.30
C ARG A 184 -23.38 1.82 -21.26
N LYS A 185 -23.61 2.42 -20.08
CA LYS A 185 -23.61 3.88 -19.90
C LYS A 185 -22.24 4.52 -20.19
N LYS A 186 -21.16 3.77 -20.00
CA LYS A 186 -19.79 4.19 -20.34
C LYS A 186 -19.42 3.97 -21.81
N GLY A 187 -20.32 3.42 -22.62
CA GLY A 187 -20.04 3.08 -24.02
C GLY A 187 -19.18 1.83 -24.19
N ASP A 188 -19.07 0.97 -23.17
CA ASP A 188 -18.27 -0.27 -23.20
C ASP A 188 -19.11 -1.48 -22.78
N PRO A 189 -20.07 -1.93 -23.61
CA PRO A 189 -20.94 -3.03 -23.24
C PRO A 189 -20.15 -4.32 -22.98
N LEU A 190 -20.38 -4.94 -21.83
CA LEU A 190 -19.82 -6.24 -21.49
C LEU A 190 -20.60 -7.39 -22.13
N PRO A 191 -19.94 -8.53 -22.44
CA PRO A 191 -20.65 -9.76 -22.78
C PRO A 191 -21.50 -10.25 -21.60
N ALA A 192 -22.46 -11.14 -21.84
CA ALA A 192 -23.29 -11.72 -20.78
C ALA A 192 -22.47 -12.56 -19.78
N GLU A 193 -21.39 -13.18 -20.25
CA GLU A 193 -20.46 -13.93 -19.46
C GLU A 193 -19.02 -13.73 -19.95
N VAL A 194 -18.07 -13.83 -19.03
CA VAL A 194 -16.64 -13.85 -19.32
C VAL A 194 -16.10 -15.23 -18.90
N PRO A 195 -15.62 -16.05 -19.85
CA PRO A 195 -15.09 -17.37 -19.53
C PRO A 195 -13.79 -17.28 -18.72
N PRO A 196 -13.30 -18.39 -18.17
CA PRO A 196 -12.01 -18.41 -17.47
C PRO A 196 -10.86 -17.96 -18.37
N GLY A 197 -9.97 -17.11 -17.85
CA GLY A 197 -8.81 -16.61 -18.58
C GLY A 197 -8.33 -15.24 -18.07
N PRO A 198 -7.30 -14.65 -18.70
CA PRO A 198 -6.69 -13.40 -18.24
C PRO A 198 -7.68 -12.22 -18.13
N MET A 199 -8.71 -12.19 -18.98
CA MET A 199 -9.72 -11.13 -18.96
C MET A 199 -10.79 -11.32 -17.88
N ASN A 200 -10.83 -12.46 -17.19
CA ASN A 200 -11.85 -12.75 -16.20
C ASN A 200 -11.57 -11.99 -14.88
N PRO A 201 -12.48 -11.11 -14.43
CA PRO A 201 -12.25 -10.29 -13.25
C PRO A 201 -12.32 -11.08 -11.93
N LEU A 202 -12.82 -12.32 -11.96
CA LEU A 202 -12.82 -13.22 -10.81
C LEU A 202 -11.47 -13.92 -10.59
N GLY A 203 -10.57 -13.86 -11.58
CA GLY A 203 -9.32 -14.60 -11.57
C GLY A 203 -9.53 -16.12 -11.58
N GLU A 204 -8.58 -16.85 -10.99
CA GLU A 204 -8.53 -18.32 -11.08
C GLU A 204 -9.32 -19.05 -9.98
N CYS A 205 -9.72 -18.37 -8.91
CA CYS A 205 -10.38 -18.98 -7.75
C CYS A 205 -11.44 -18.06 -7.17
N ALA A 206 -12.59 -18.64 -6.78
CA ALA A 206 -13.65 -17.92 -6.09
C ALA A 206 -14.31 -18.77 -4.99
N LEU A 207 -14.54 -18.15 -3.84
CA LEU A 207 -15.31 -18.66 -2.70
C LEU A 207 -16.61 -17.86 -2.61
N TYR A 208 -17.74 -18.54 -2.75
CA TYR A 208 -19.08 -17.96 -2.70
C TYR A 208 -19.59 -17.99 -1.26
N LEU A 209 -20.09 -16.86 -0.79
CA LEU A 209 -20.55 -16.70 0.59
C LEU A 209 -22.04 -17.04 0.72
N SER A 210 -22.47 -17.41 1.93
CA SER A 210 -23.82 -17.91 2.19
C SER A 210 -24.91 -16.84 2.16
N LYS A 211 -24.55 -15.63 2.58
CA LYS A 211 -25.40 -14.46 2.55
C LYS A 211 -24.95 -13.67 1.33
N SER A 212 -25.90 -13.28 0.47
CA SER A 212 -25.72 -12.50 -0.77
C SER A 212 -25.05 -13.23 -1.96
N SER A 213 -24.94 -12.52 -3.09
CA SER A 213 -24.13 -12.89 -4.24
C SER A 213 -22.64 -12.49 -4.11
N TYR A 214 -22.14 -12.12 -2.91
CA TYR A 214 -20.75 -11.73 -2.70
C TYR A 214 -19.78 -12.91 -2.67
N LEU A 215 -18.57 -12.65 -3.15
CA LEU A 215 -17.50 -13.62 -3.29
C LEU A 215 -16.23 -13.11 -2.61
N ILE A 216 -15.39 -14.04 -2.15
CA ILE A 216 -13.95 -13.82 -1.98
C ILE A 216 -13.28 -14.43 -3.21
N HIS A 217 -12.64 -13.64 -4.04
CA HIS A 217 -12.13 -14.10 -5.33
C HIS A 217 -10.78 -13.46 -5.69
N GLY A 218 -10.12 -14.00 -6.71
CA GLY A 218 -8.89 -13.42 -7.27
C GLY A 218 -9.18 -12.16 -8.06
N THR A 219 -8.22 -11.69 -8.85
CA THR A 219 -8.49 -10.59 -9.76
C THR A 219 -7.49 -10.58 -10.91
N ASN A 220 -7.92 -10.08 -12.06
CA ASN A 220 -7.01 -9.73 -13.14
C ASN A 220 -6.45 -8.29 -13.01
N LYS A 221 -6.89 -7.51 -12.01
CA LYS A 221 -6.39 -6.16 -11.68
C LYS A 221 -5.70 -6.15 -10.30
N PRO A 222 -4.49 -6.72 -10.13
CA PRO A 222 -3.80 -6.78 -8.84
C PRO A 222 -3.59 -5.42 -8.17
N ALA A 223 -3.37 -4.35 -8.94
CA ALA A 223 -3.28 -2.98 -8.41
C ALA A 223 -4.61 -2.43 -7.84
N SER A 224 -5.66 -3.25 -7.74
CA SER A 224 -6.90 -2.92 -7.01
C SER A 224 -6.93 -3.40 -5.56
N ILE A 225 -5.91 -4.14 -5.11
CA ILE A 225 -5.85 -4.68 -3.75
C ILE A 225 -5.45 -3.59 -2.75
N GLY A 226 -6.21 -3.48 -1.66
CA GLY A 226 -6.12 -2.36 -0.73
C GLY A 226 -6.86 -1.09 -1.21
N LEU A 227 -7.76 -1.21 -2.18
CA LEU A 227 -8.59 -0.10 -2.67
C LEU A 227 -10.09 -0.43 -2.60
N LYS A 228 -10.93 0.62 -2.57
CA LYS A 228 -12.38 0.55 -2.76
C LYS A 228 -12.70 0.44 -4.26
N ALA A 229 -12.59 -0.76 -4.83
CA ALA A 229 -12.55 -0.96 -6.28
C ALA A 229 -13.53 -2.04 -6.80
N THR A 230 -14.41 -2.57 -5.95
CA THR A 230 -15.32 -3.66 -6.31
C THR A 230 -16.79 -3.24 -6.19
N ASN A 231 -17.68 -4.05 -6.76
CA ASN A 231 -19.13 -3.90 -6.58
C ASN A 231 -19.64 -4.65 -5.34
N GLY A 232 -18.82 -4.69 -4.27
CA GLY A 232 -19.13 -5.27 -2.96
C GLY A 232 -18.45 -6.61 -2.65
N CYS A 233 -17.87 -7.30 -3.65
CA CYS A 233 -17.07 -8.52 -3.41
C CYS A 233 -15.69 -8.22 -2.81
N LEU A 234 -15.06 -9.24 -2.23
CA LEU A 234 -13.68 -9.16 -1.74
C LEU A 234 -12.72 -9.70 -2.80
N ARG A 235 -11.81 -8.85 -3.28
CA ARG A 235 -10.72 -9.24 -4.17
C ARG A 235 -9.48 -9.52 -3.36
N LEU A 236 -8.74 -10.58 -3.68
CA LEU A 236 -7.38 -10.82 -3.18
C LEU A 236 -6.41 -10.91 -4.35
N TYR A 237 -5.12 -10.78 -4.08
CA TYR A 237 -4.10 -11.13 -5.06
C TYR A 237 -4.29 -12.58 -5.55
N PRO A 238 -4.00 -12.89 -6.83
CA PRO A 238 -4.17 -14.24 -7.39
C PRO A 238 -3.53 -15.36 -6.56
N GLU A 239 -2.30 -15.15 -6.11
CA GLU A 239 -1.52 -16.05 -5.26
C GLU A 239 -2.17 -16.27 -3.87
N ASN A 240 -2.74 -15.21 -3.29
CA ASN A 240 -3.37 -15.24 -1.98
C ASN A 240 -4.72 -15.94 -2.02
N VAL A 241 -5.57 -15.64 -3.03
CA VAL A 241 -6.85 -16.34 -3.17
C VAL A 241 -6.64 -17.82 -3.44
N LYS A 242 -5.61 -18.20 -4.20
CA LYS A 242 -5.33 -19.62 -4.47
C LYS A 242 -5.01 -20.35 -3.17
N THR A 243 -4.11 -19.78 -2.36
CA THR A 243 -3.76 -20.35 -1.05
C THR A 243 -5.00 -20.44 -0.16
N LEU A 244 -5.76 -19.34 -0.04
CA LEU A 244 -6.99 -19.32 0.75
C LEU A 244 -8.01 -20.36 0.25
N TYR A 245 -8.16 -20.50 -1.06
CA TYR A 245 -9.05 -21.47 -1.69
C TYR A 245 -8.66 -22.89 -1.27
N ASP A 246 -7.42 -23.30 -1.48
CA ASP A 246 -6.97 -24.66 -1.17
C ASP A 246 -7.16 -25.00 0.32
N GLU A 247 -6.99 -23.98 1.16
CA GLU A 247 -6.94 -24.11 2.61
C GLU A 247 -8.26 -23.89 3.36
N THR A 248 -9.34 -23.54 2.65
CA THR A 248 -10.63 -23.21 3.26
C THR A 248 -11.66 -24.29 2.94
N PRO A 249 -12.09 -25.10 3.92
CA PRO A 249 -13.21 -26.03 3.75
C PRO A 249 -14.53 -25.31 3.48
N LEU A 250 -15.50 -26.04 2.89
CA LEU A 250 -16.89 -25.57 2.85
C LEU A 250 -17.43 -25.41 4.28
N ASN A 251 -18.44 -24.55 4.43
CA ASN A 251 -19.04 -24.16 5.71
C ASN A 251 -18.08 -23.46 6.70
N THR A 252 -16.86 -23.12 6.28
CA THR A 252 -15.96 -22.28 7.08
C THR A 252 -16.68 -20.97 7.42
N PRO A 253 -16.79 -20.58 8.70
CA PRO A 253 -17.43 -19.34 9.10
C PRO A 253 -16.63 -18.14 8.59
N VAL A 254 -17.35 -17.09 8.21
CA VAL A 254 -16.81 -15.82 7.72
C VAL A 254 -17.48 -14.70 8.50
N VAL A 255 -16.70 -13.84 9.14
CA VAL A 255 -17.19 -12.66 9.86
C VAL A 255 -16.58 -11.42 9.23
N ILE A 256 -17.41 -10.52 8.74
CA ILE A 256 -16.97 -9.24 8.17
C ILE A 256 -17.31 -8.13 9.16
N VAL A 257 -16.29 -7.40 9.61
CA VAL A 257 -16.39 -6.27 10.54
C VAL A 257 -15.83 -5.01 9.89
N ASN A 258 -16.14 -3.85 10.47
CA ASN A 258 -15.56 -2.57 10.09
C ASN A 258 -15.04 -1.88 11.36
N GLN A 259 -13.78 -2.14 11.70
CA GLN A 259 -13.13 -1.69 12.94
C GLN A 259 -11.94 -0.79 12.58
N PRO A 260 -12.14 0.53 12.45
CA PRO A 260 -11.08 1.46 12.10
C PRO A 260 -10.09 1.72 13.24
N TYR A 261 -10.48 1.44 14.48
CA TYR A 261 -9.63 1.59 15.65
C TYR A 261 -9.53 0.26 16.37
N LEU A 262 -8.32 -0.23 16.55
CA LEU A 262 -8.00 -1.51 17.16
C LEU A 262 -7.12 -1.28 18.38
N ILE A 263 -7.33 -2.08 19.41
CA ILE A 263 -6.46 -2.18 20.58
C ILE A 263 -6.14 -3.66 20.80
N GLY A 264 -4.92 -3.94 21.21
CA GLY A 264 -4.45 -5.31 21.42
C GLY A 264 -3.15 -5.35 22.19
N GLN A 265 -2.85 -6.46 22.83
CA GLN A 265 -1.64 -6.61 23.63
C GLN A 265 -0.65 -7.62 23.03
N ARG A 266 0.63 -7.43 23.33
CA ARG A 266 1.68 -8.44 23.12
C ARG A 266 2.77 -8.28 24.15
N GLY A 267 3.16 -9.37 24.82
CA GLY A 267 4.25 -9.35 25.79
C GLY A 267 4.06 -8.36 26.95
N GLY A 268 2.80 -8.08 27.34
CA GLY A 268 2.49 -7.10 28.38
C GLY A 268 2.51 -5.63 27.94
N VAL A 269 2.67 -5.34 26.64
CA VAL A 269 2.53 -4.00 26.08
C VAL A 269 1.19 -3.89 25.37
N LEU A 270 0.45 -2.82 25.64
CA LEU A 270 -0.81 -2.48 24.97
C LEU A 270 -0.51 -1.57 23.77
N TYR A 271 -1.06 -1.95 22.62
CA TYR A 271 -0.93 -1.24 21.36
C TYR A 271 -2.28 -0.68 20.90
N MET A 272 -2.22 0.41 20.13
CA MET A 272 -3.33 0.93 19.36
C MET A 272 -2.95 1.02 17.89
N GLU A 273 -3.88 0.65 17.02
CA GLU A 273 -3.77 0.76 15.57
C GLU A 273 -5.01 1.52 15.05
N ALA A 274 -4.82 2.43 14.10
CA ALA A 274 -5.90 3.22 13.53
C ALA A 274 -5.80 3.26 12.00
N HIS A 275 -6.96 3.19 11.35
CA HIS A 275 -7.14 3.30 9.90
C HIS A 275 -8.18 4.37 9.58
N ALA A 276 -8.07 4.95 8.39
CA ALA A 276 -9.09 5.85 7.86
C ALA A 276 -10.46 5.13 7.80
N PRO A 277 -11.52 5.66 8.46
CA PRO A 277 -12.84 5.04 8.43
C PRO A 277 -13.41 4.96 7.00
N LEU A 278 -14.07 3.84 6.68
CA LEU A 278 -14.69 3.68 5.34
C LEU A 278 -16.00 4.45 5.19
N GLU A 279 -16.68 4.73 6.29
CA GLU A 279 -18.02 5.28 6.42
C GLU A 279 -18.08 6.28 7.58
N ASP A 280 -19.17 7.05 7.66
CA ASP A 280 -19.39 8.08 8.69
C ASP A 280 -19.57 7.50 10.12
N SER A 281 -19.65 6.16 10.25
CA SER A 281 -19.77 5.45 11.52
C SER A 281 -18.49 5.49 12.40
N GLY A 282 -17.39 6.05 11.89
CA GLY A 282 -16.12 6.12 12.59
C GLY A 282 -16.16 6.80 13.97
N ALA A 283 -17.03 7.80 14.17
CA ALA A 283 -17.15 8.48 15.47
C ALA A 283 -17.65 7.55 16.58
N SER A 284 -18.68 6.74 16.30
CA SER A 284 -19.21 5.79 17.29
C SER A 284 -18.22 4.70 17.65
N GLU A 285 -17.43 4.21 16.69
CA GLU A 285 -16.37 3.23 16.96
C GLU A 285 -15.24 3.83 17.80
N LEU A 286 -14.90 5.10 17.56
CA LEU A 286 -13.89 5.81 18.35
C LEU A 286 -14.32 5.94 19.81
N ASP A 287 -15.57 6.34 20.07
CA ASP A 287 -16.11 6.47 21.43
C ASP A 287 -16.06 5.15 22.20
N LYS A 288 -16.35 4.04 21.53
CA LYS A 288 -16.25 2.68 22.11
C LYS A 288 -14.81 2.36 22.52
N ILE A 289 -13.82 2.65 21.66
CA ILE A 289 -12.41 2.40 21.97
C ILE A 289 -11.92 3.31 23.10
N PHE A 290 -12.27 4.59 23.07
CA PHE A 290 -11.87 5.53 24.12
C PHE A 290 -12.47 5.15 25.48
N SER A 291 -13.71 4.66 25.50
CA SER A 291 -14.35 4.16 26.72
C SER A 291 -13.60 2.95 27.28
N LYS A 292 -13.25 1.98 26.43
CA LYS A 292 -12.45 0.80 26.83
C LYS A 292 -11.07 1.18 27.37
N LEU A 293 -10.40 2.14 26.73
CA LEU A 293 -9.10 2.64 27.16
C LEU A 293 -9.18 3.27 28.56
N ARG A 294 -10.19 4.12 28.82
CA ARG A 294 -10.42 4.71 30.15
C ARG A 294 -10.80 3.67 31.21
N GLU A 295 -11.57 2.65 30.85
CA GLU A 295 -11.87 1.52 31.75
C GLU A 295 -10.61 0.73 32.11
N LEU A 296 -9.71 0.55 31.13
CA LEU A 296 -8.43 -0.13 31.33
C LEU A 296 -7.51 0.68 32.26
N GLU A 297 -7.42 2.01 32.12
CA GLU A 297 -6.71 2.87 33.08
C GLU A 297 -7.26 2.70 34.50
N LYS A 298 -8.58 2.75 34.66
CA LYS A 298 -9.22 2.59 35.98
C LYS A 298 -8.92 1.22 36.60
N LYS A 299 -8.92 0.16 35.78
CA LYS A 299 -8.68 -1.20 36.23
C LYS A 299 -7.22 -1.47 36.59
N THR A 300 -6.29 -0.90 35.85
CA THR A 300 -4.84 -1.12 36.01
C THR A 300 -4.21 -0.14 36.99
N GLY A 301 -4.82 1.02 37.21
CA GLY A 301 -4.23 2.12 37.95
C GLY A 301 -3.07 2.82 37.22
N GLN A 302 -2.82 2.46 35.96
CA GLN A 302 -1.76 3.02 35.14
C GLN A 302 -2.36 4.03 34.14
N THR A 303 -1.61 5.09 33.85
CA THR A 303 -2.02 6.13 32.90
C THR A 303 -1.55 5.77 31.49
N LEU A 304 -2.46 5.82 30.53
CA LEU A 304 -2.16 5.65 29.11
C LEU A 304 -1.40 6.87 28.56
N ASP A 305 -0.59 6.66 27.54
CA ASP A 305 -0.04 7.75 26.74
C ASP A 305 -1.12 8.35 25.82
N TRP A 306 -1.95 9.23 26.39
CA TRP A 306 -3.02 9.91 25.65
C TRP A 306 -2.52 10.82 24.52
N LYS A 307 -1.25 11.23 24.55
CA LYS A 307 -0.65 11.96 23.43
C LYS A 307 -0.49 11.00 22.25
N LYS A 308 0.16 9.84 22.44
CA LYS A 308 0.29 8.81 21.41
C LYS A 308 -1.07 8.32 20.90
N VAL A 309 -2.04 8.09 21.79
CA VAL A 309 -3.41 7.70 21.40
C VAL A 309 -4.03 8.70 20.42
N ASN A 310 -3.87 10.00 20.68
CA ASN A 310 -4.39 11.04 19.80
C ASN A 310 -3.61 11.18 18.49
N GLU A 311 -2.29 10.99 18.52
CA GLU A 311 -1.43 10.96 17.32
C GLU A 311 -1.80 9.78 16.40
N VAL A 312 -1.88 8.57 16.95
CA VAL A 312 -2.28 7.36 16.21
C VAL A 312 -3.63 7.56 15.53
N LYS A 313 -4.61 8.10 16.26
CA LYS A 313 -5.93 8.44 15.71
C LYS A 313 -5.84 9.44 14.56
N ALA A 314 -5.05 10.51 14.71
CA ALA A 314 -4.96 11.59 13.74
C ALA A 314 -4.23 11.16 12.47
N GLU A 315 -3.14 10.40 12.61
CA GLU A 315 -2.32 9.97 11.48
C GLU A 315 -2.92 8.77 10.75
N ALA A 316 -3.61 7.87 11.48
CA ALA A 316 -4.28 6.68 10.94
C ALA A 316 -3.40 5.84 9.97
N ARG A 317 -2.13 5.68 10.32
CA ARG A 317 -1.10 5.03 9.48
C ARG A 317 -1.26 3.52 9.33
N GLY A 318 -2.19 2.90 10.08
CA GLY A 318 -2.36 1.44 10.09
C GLY A 318 -1.16 0.70 10.67
N ILE A 319 -0.40 1.34 11.55
CA ILE A 319 0.73 0.74 12.26
C ILE A 319 0.36 0.63 13.75
N PRO A 320 0.52 -0.55 14.38
CA PRO A 320 0.38 -0.71 15.83
C PRO A 320 1.43 0.12 16.59
N VAL A 321 0.98 1.01 17.48
CA VAL A 321 1.84 1.88 18.30
C VAL A 321 1.64 1.55 19.78
N PRO A 322 2.71 1.37 20.57
CA PRO A 322 2.59 1.10 22.00
C PRO A 322 2.07 2.34 22.74
N ILE A 323 1.02 2.14 23.53
CA ILE A 323 0.32 3.21 24.28
C ILE A 323 0.34 3.00 25.81
N LEU A 324 0.71 1.80 26.27
CA LEU A 324 0.92 1.49 27.69
C LEU A 324 1.77 0.23 27.88
N ASN A 325 2.67 0.25 28.86
CA ASN A 325 3.47 -0.90 29.26
C ASN A 325 2.95 -1.46 30.61
N LEU A 326 2.23 -2.59 30.56
CA LEU A 326 1.45 -3.08 31.71
C LEU A 326 2.30 -3.67 32.83
N ASN A 327 3.52 -4.16 32.53
CA ASN A 327 4.29 -4.99 33.45
C ASN A 327 5.76 -4.55 33.67
N GLY A 328 6.14 -3.33 33.27
CA GLY A 328 7.55 -2.92 33.31
C GLY A 328 8.47 -3.82 32.48
N ALA A 329 7.89 -4.58 31.54
CA ALA A 329 8.63 -5.37 30.59
C ALA A 329 9.54 -4.42 29.81
N SER A 330 10.78 -4.83 29.55
CA SER A 330 11.59 -4.17 28.51
C SER A 330 10.70 -4.06 27.28
N GLU A 331 10.64 -2.88 26.66
CA GLU A 331 9.96 -2.67 25.39
C GLU A 331 10.54 -3.62 24.35
N THR A 332 10.15 -4.89 24.37
CA THR A 332 10.28 -5.76 23.21
C THR A 332 9.14 -5.38 22.29
N GLU A 333 9.18 -4.13 21.79
CA GLU A 333 8.73 -3.88 20.44
C GLU A 333 9.30 -5.04 19.62
N ALA A 334 8.49 -5.69 18.77
CA ALA A 334 9.10 -6.56 17.78
C ALA A 334 9.99 -5.63 16.95
N GLU A 335 11.31 -5.68 17.21
CA GLU A 335 12.25 -4.69 16.71
C GLU A 335 12.01 -4.50 15.22
N THR A 336 11.85 -3.24 14.82
CA THR A 336 11.75 -2.93 13.40
C THR A 336 13.06 -3.32 12.76
N ILE A 337 13.02 -4.27 11.83
CA ILE A 337 14.23 -4.77 11.16
C ILE A 337 14.47 -4.03 9.85
N GLU A 338 15.73 -3.81 9.49
CA GLU A 338 16.07 -3.37 8.14
C GLU A 338 16.27 -4.60 7.25
N ILE A 339 15.57 -4.65 6.12
CA ILE A 339 15.71 -5.74 5.13
C ILE A 339 16.34 -5.22 3.85
N LYS A 340 17.04 -6.11 3.15
CA LYS A 340 17.51 -5.87 1.79
C LYS A 340 16.33 -5.86 0.84
N HIS A 341 16.42 -5.01 -0.17
CA HIS A 341 15.52 -5.05 -1.32
C HIS A 341 15.73 -6.38 -2.09
N PRO A 342 14.65 -7.06 -2.53
CA PRO A 342 14.78 -8.26 -3.37
C PRO A 342 15.33 -7.97 -4.75
N GLU A 343 16.16 -8.88 -5.29
CA GLU A 343 16.63 -8.79 -6.68
C GLU A 343 15.51 -8.59 -7.72
N LYS A 344 14.31 -9.15 -7.45
CA LYS A 344 13.12 -8.92 -8.26
C LYS A 344 11.86 -8.87 -7.39
N LEU A 345 11.07 -7.81 -7.53
CA LEU A 345 9.74 -7.72 -6.94
C LEU A 345 8.78 -8.73 -7.60
N TYR A 346 8.07 -9.51 -6.79
CA TYR A 346 7.23 -10.60 -7.27
C TYR A 346 5.93 -10.03 -7.81
N GLY A 347 5.54 -10.49 -8.99
CA GLY A 347 4.30 -10.06 -9.63
C GLY A 347 4.36 -8.67 -10.26
N SER A 348 5.56 -8.07 -10.35
CA SER A 348 5.77 -6.84 -11.11
C SER A 348 5.49 -7.02 -12.60
N PRO A 349 4.89 -6.02 -13.26
CA PRO A 349 4.59 -6.09 -14.69
C PRO A 349 5.84 -6.36 -15.52
N GLU A 350 5.74 -7.32 -16.45
CA GLU A 350 6.80 -7.58 -17.41
C GLU A 350 6.69 -6.58 -18.56
N ILE A 351 7.83 -5.97 -18.92
CA ILE A 351 7.93 -5.02 -20.01
C ILE A 351 8.85 -5.64 -21.06
N PRO A 352 8.30 -6.24 -22.14
CA PRO A 352 9.11 -6.85 -23.20
C PRO A 352 10.02 -5.82 -23.87
N GLU A 353 11.08 -6.26 -24.55
CA GLU A 353 11.92 -5.35 -25.34
C GLU A 353 11.15 -4.69 -26.50
N LEU A 354 11.67 -3.57 -27.00
CA LEU A 354 11.14 -2.93 -28.19
C LEU A 354 11.42 -3.80 -29.42
N LYS A 355 10.40 -3.94 -30.26
CA LYS A 355 10.41 -4.66 -31.53
C LYS A 355 10.03 -3.73 -32.67
N LEU A 356 10.80 -3.73 -33.76
CA LEU A 356 10.51 -2.88 -34.93
C LEU A 356 9.21 -3.31 -35.62
N GLU A 357 8.95 -4.61 -35.63
CA GLU A 357 7.78 -5.28 -36.18
C GLU A 357 6.53 -5.20 -35.28
N GLY A 358 6.66 -4.62 -34.08
CA GLY A 358 5.57 -4.52 -33.11
C GLY A 358 4.61 -3.36 -33.38
N TRP A 359 3.34 -3.56 -33.04
CA TRP A 359 2.36 -2.48 -32.96
C TRP A 359 2.46 -1.79 -31.60
N TYR A 360 2.19 -0.48 -31.56
CA TYR A 360 2.21 0.28 -30.31
C TYR A 360 1.06 1.29 -30.21
N VAL A 361 0.88 1.82 -29.00
CA VAL A 361 0.02 2.96 -28.72
C VAL A 361 0.86 4.05 -28.06
N LEU A 362 0.98 5.21 -28.71
CA LEU A 362 1.51 6.41 -28.07
C LEU A 362 0.46 6.89 -27.06
N ALA A 363 0.75 6.71 -25.78
CA ALA A 363 -0.17 6.98 -24.68
C ALA A 363 0.01 8.39 -24.10
N ALA A 364 1.22 8.96 -24.16
CA ALA A 364 1.47 10.32 -23.71
C ALA A 364 2.69 10.94 -24.41
N ASP A 365 2.68 12.26 -24.52
CA ASP A 365 3.81 13.08 -24.93
C ASP A 365 3.87 14.29 -23.98
N VAL A 366 4.86 14.31 -23.08
CA VAL A 366 4.96 15.24 -21.94
C VAL A 366 6.37 15.80 -21.82
N ARG A 367 6.54 16.89 -21.07
CA ARG A 367 7.88 17.49 -20.83
C ARG A 367 8.57 16.93 -19.59
N ASP A 368 7.80 16.55 -18.59
CA ASP A 368 8.31 16.10 -17.29
C ASP A 368 8.58 14.60 -17.27
N GLU A 369 9.75 14.20 -16.77
CA GLU A 369 10.15 12.79 -16.72
C GLU A 369 9.32 12.02 -15.70
N ILE A 370 9.01 12.63 -14.55
CA ILE A 370 8.27 11.99 -13.46
C ILE A 370 6.84 11.72 -13.92
N GLU A 371 6.20 12.66 -14.60
CA GLU A 371 4.88 12.49 -15.22
C GLU A 371 4.88 11.36 -16.26
N ALA A 372 5.90 11.27 -17.12
CA ALA A 372 6.02 10.19 -18.09
C ALA A 372 6.18 8.82 -17.40
N ARG A 373 7.06 8.73 -16.40
CA ARG A 373 7.29 7.51 -15.62
C ARG A 373 6.03 7.09 -14.85
N ARG A 374 5.34 8.04 -14.23
CA ARG A 374 4.06 7.82 -13.53
C ARG A 374 3.01 7.25 -14.46
N THR A 375 2.84 7.87 -15.64
CA THR A 375 1.91 7.40 -16.67
C THR A 375 2.26 5.98 -17.12
N ALA A 376 3.53 5.69 -17.43
CA ALA A 376 3.97 4.35 -17.81
C ALA A 376 3.70 3.31 -16.70
N ALA A 377 4.01 3.63 -15.43
CA ALA A 377 3.78 2.77 -14.29
C ALA A 377 2.28 2.44 -14.10
N ILE A 378 1.39 3.43 -14.21
CA ILE A 378 -0.07 3.23 -14.13
C ILE A 378 -0.58 2.32 -15.25
N ILE A 379 -0.05 2.47 -16.47
CA ILE A 379 -0.42 1.63 -17.61
C ILE A 379 0.06 0.18 -17.42
N ASN A 380 1.31 0.00 -16.96
CA ASN A 380 1.89 -1.31 -16.64
C ASN A 380 1.05 -2.11 -15.63
N HIS A 381 0.40 -1.40 -14.71
CA HIS A 381 -0.42 -1.99 -13.64
C HIS A 381 -1.91 -2.19 -14.02
N GLN A 382 -2.29 -1.94 -15.27
CA GLN A 382 -3.62 -2.33 -15.75
C GLN A 382 -3.83 -3.85 -15.68
N GLY A 383 -5.09 -4.27 -15.71
CA GLY A 383 -5.44 -5.68 -15.65
C GLY A 383 -6.26 -6.15 -16.86
N PRO A 384 -5.75 -7.08 -17.67
CA PRO A 384 -4.37 -7.61 -17.69
C PRO A 384 -3.29 -6.53 -17.91
N PRO A 385 -2.01 -6.77 -17.56
CA PRO A 385 -0.94 -5.81 -17.77
C PRO A 385 -0.88 -5.29 -19.21
N ILE A 386 -0.69 -3.98 -19.37
CA ILE A 386 -0.40 -3.36 -20.65
C ILE A 386 1.06 -2.89 -20.55
N PRO A 387 2.02 -3.51 -21.25
CA PRO A 387 3.41 -3.09 -21.16
C PRO A 387 3.55 -1.67 -21.70
N ALA A 388 4.25 -0.80 -20.97
CA ALA A 388 4.46 0.59 -21.30
C ALA A 388 5.83 1.06 -20.83
N ARG A 389 6.44 1.95 -21.62
CA ARG A 389 7.78 2.47 -21.37
C ARG A 389 7.90 3.95 -21.70
N VAL A 390 8.87 4.60 -21.08
CA VAL A 390 9.24 5.99 -21.35
C VAL A 390 10.35 6.04 -22.39
N LEU A 391 10.19 6.89 -23.40
CA LEU A 391 11.20 7.20 -24.41
C LEU A 391 11.58 8.67 -24.32
N SER A 392 12.88 8.95 -24.21
CA SER A 392 13.39 10.32 -24.21
C SER A 392 13.38 10.91 -25.62
N LYS A 393 13.12 12.21 -25.74
CA LYS A 393 13.24 12.99 -26.97
C LYS A 393 13.89 14.34 -26.68
N SER A 394 14.24 15.09 -27.73
CA SER A 394 14.96 16.37 -27.61
C SER A 394 14.29 17.40 -26.70
N ASN A 395 12.96 17.36 -26.54
CA ASN A 395 12.20 18.31 -25.72
C ASN A 395 11.11 17.60 -24.89
N GLY A 396 11.48 16.55 -24.16
CA GLY A 396 10.60 15.85 -23.23
C GLY A 396 10.62 14.33 -23.39
N TYR A 397 9.49 13.71 -23.13
CA TYR A 397 9.33 12.27 -23.02
C TYR A 397 8.04 11.79 -23.71
N ARG A 398 8.06 10.57 -24.21
CA ARG A 398 6.88 9.87 -24.73
C ARG A 398 6.64 8.60 -23.94
N VAL A 399 5.38 8.25 -23.72
CA VAL A 399 4.99 6.97 -23.15
C VAL A 399 4.41 6.10 -24.25
N LEU A 400 5.05 4.96 -24.48
CA LEU A 400 4.67 4.02 -25.53
C LEU A 400 4.21 2.71 -24.89
N ALA A 401 2.95 2.34 -25.13
CA ALA A 401 2.40 1.05 -24.74
C ALA A 401 2.59 0.01 -25.86
N GLY A 402 3.00 -1.21 -25.49
CA GLY A 402 3.38 -2.30 -26.39
C GLY A 402 4.75 -2.90 -26.05
N PRO A 403 5.28 -3.80 -26.89
CA PRO A 403 4.78 -4.17 -28.21
C PRO A 403 3.51 -5.03 -28.16
N PHE A 404 2.64 -4.87 -29.16
CA PHE A 404 1.53 -5.76 -29.46
C PHE A 404 1.81 -6.54 -30.75
N ASN A 405 1.32 -7.79 -30.81
CA ASN A 405 1.58 -8.67 -31.95
C ASN A 405 0.88 -8.23 -33.24
N ASP A 406 -0.25 -7.53 -33.12
CA ASP A 406 -1.04 -7.06 -34.25
C ASP A 406 -1.78 -5.75 -33.92
N MET A 407 -2.38 -5.17 -34.96
CA MET A 407 -3.18 -3.93 -34.85
C MET A 407 -4.39 -4.10 -33.92
N ASN A 408 -4.98 -5.28 -33.83
CA ASN A 408 -6.17 -5.51 -33.00
C ASN A 408 -5.80 -5.47 -31.51
N GLY A 409 -4.67 -6.06 -31.12
CA GLY A 409 -4.12 -5.97 -29.77
C GLY A 409 -3.81 -4.53 -29.37
N ALA A 410 -3.22 -3.74 -30.27
CA ALA A 410 -2.98 -2.31 -30.02
C ALA A 410 -4.29 -1.51 -29.89
N LYS A 411 -5.30 -1.80 -30.73
CA LYS A 411 -6.63 -1.17 -30.63
C LYS A 411 -7.36 -1.53 -29.33
N ASP A 412 -7.26 -2.78 -28.87
CA ASP A 412 -7.81 -3.21 -27.58
C ASP A 412 -7.13 -2.47 -26.42
N ALA A 413 -5.80 -2.40 -26.42
CA ALA A 413 -5.05 -1.64 -25.43
C ALA A 413 -5.44 -0.16 -25.44
N MET A 414 -5.53 0.48 -26.61
CA MET A 414 -5.96 1.86 -26.77
C MET A 414 -7.38 2.11 -26.22
N LYS A 415 -8.32 1.19 -26.50
CA LYS A 415 -9.68 1.24 -25.95
C LYS A 415 -9.65 1.16 -24.42
N ARG A 416 -8.86 0.26 -23.85
CA ARG A 416 -8.70 0.09 -22.40
C ARG A 416 -8.07 1.33 -21.75
N LEU A 417 -7.03 1.91 -22.37
CA LEU A 417 -6.42 3.17 -21.92
C LEU A 417 -7.44 4.31 -21.84
N LYS A 418 -8.30 4.43 -22.86
CA LYS A 418 -9.36 5.45 -22.88
C LYS A 418 -10.40 5.23 -21.77
N ILE A 419 -10.90 4.00 -21.62
CA ILE A 419 -11.99 3.71 -20.70
C ILE A 419 -11.53 3.67 -19.23
N ASP A 420 -10.41 3.01 -18.95
CA ASP A 420 -9.93 2.80 -17.58
C ASP A 420 -9.11 4.00 -17.06
N LEU A 421 -8.42 4.73 -17.95
CA LEU A 421 -7.48 5.80 -17.56
C LEU A 421 -7.78 7.17 -18.17
N GLY A 422 -8.74 7.28 -19.09
CA GLY A 422 -9.03 8.54 -19.79
C GLY A 422 -7.92 8.96 -20.77
N ILE A 423 -7.03 8.04 -21.15
CA ILE A 423 -5.89 8.31 -22.03
C ILE A 423 -6.30 8.08 -23.49
N GLU A 424 -6.32 9.14 -24.29
CA GLU A 424 -6.53 9.05 -25.74
C GLU A 424 -5.21 8.67 -26.43
N GLY A 425 -5.07 7.39 -26.76
CA GLY A 425 -3.89 6.86 -27.42
C GLY A 425 -3.89 7.08 -28.94
N ILE A 426 -2.69 7.11 -29.53
CA ILE A 426 -2.49 7.14 -30.99
C ILE A 426 -1.82 5.84 -31.42
N LEU A 427 -2.39 5.13 -32.41
CA LEU A 427 -1.77 3.93 -32.97
C LEU A 427 -0.45 4.27 -33.65
N VAL A 428 0.55 3.44 -33.41
CA VAL A 428 1.85 3.52 -34.06
C VAL A 428 2.10 2.19 -34.77
N GLU A 429 2.28 2.27 -36.07
CA GLU A 429 2.48 1.11 -36.95
C GLU A 429 3.92 0.58 -36.85
N PRO A 430 4.13 -0.72 -37.14
CA PRO A 430 5.46 -1.29 -37.25
C PRO A 430 6.33 -0.53 -38.26
N VAL A 431 7.62 -0.39 -37.95
CA VAL A 431 8.58 0.15 -38.92
C VAL A 431 8.85 -0.94 -39.95
N SER A 432 8.43 -0.72 -41.20
CA SER A 432 8.71 -1.64 -42.30
C SER A 432 10.23 -1.77 -42.46
N SER A 433 10.75 -3.00 -42.45
CA SER A 433 12.13 -3.25 -42.88
C SER A 433 12.24 -2.86 -44.36
N LEU A 434 13.00 -1.80 -44.65
CA LEU A 434 13.35 -1.37 -46.01
C LEU A 434 14.13 -2.45 -46.76
#